data_AF-A0AAQ3AZR9-F1
#
_entry.id   AF-A0AAQ3AZR9-F1
#
_cell.length_a   1.000
_cell.length_b   1.000
_cell.length_c   1.000
_cell.angle_alpha   90.00
_cell.angle_beta   90.00
_cell.angle_gamma   90.00
#
_symmetry.space_group_name_H-M   'P 1'
#
loop_
_entity.id
_entity.type
_entity.pdbx_description
1 polymer ?
#
loop_
_entity_poly.entity_id
_entity_poly.type
_entity_poly.pdbx_seq_one_letter_code
_entity_poly.pdbx_strand_id
1 'polypeptide(L)'
;MHTCPLCQNQRTHHFFEDKQREYLQCEQCSLVFVNPDQRLDAETEKAHYDLHENNPEDMGYRRFLARIADPISERISPQSNGIDFGCGPGPTLSLMLEEAGHNMALYDLYYHPDTCVLEKQYDFMTATEVIEHLYHPDLVWKQWLNLVKPGGWIGLMTKMVIDVEAFRTWHYKNDPTHVVFFSRDTFQFLAERDKLELEFIGNDVILLRKTQ
;
A
#
# COMPACT_ATOMS: atom_id res chain seq x y z
N MET A 1 17.42 17.74 8.75
CA MET A 1 17.21 17.04 7.46
C MET A 1 16.92 15.60 7.78
N HIS A 2 15.72 15.12 7.48
CA HIS A 2 15.33 13.73 7.74
C HIS A 2 15.61 12.89 6.50
N THR A 3 16.14 11.69 6.68
CA THR A 3 16.35 10.74 5.58
C THR A 3 15.00 10.22 5.09
N CYS A 4 14.80 10.14 3.78
CA CYS A 4 13.60 9.57 3.18
C CYS A 4 13.44 8.09 3.59
N PRO A 5 12.31 7.67 4.17
CA PRO A 5 12.12 6.31 4.68
C PRO A 5 11.93 5.25 3.57
N LEU A 6 11.79 5.65 2.30
CA LEU A 6 11.62 4.74 1.16
C LEU A 6 12.89 4.53 0.33
N CYS A 7 13.60 5.61 0.00
CA CYS A 7 14.77 5.55 -0.88
C CYS A 7 16.09 5.89 -0.16
N GLN A 8 16.04 6.21 1.13
CA GLN A 8 17.20 6.54 1.98
C GLN A 8 17.99 7.78 1.51
N ASN A 9 17.43 8.61 0.63
CA ASN A 9 18.02 9.89 0.23
C ASN A 9 17.96 10.90 1.39
N GLN A 10 19.04 11.66 1.54
CA GLN A 10 19.16 12.69 2.58
C GLN A 10 18.59 14.04 2.16
N ARG A 11 18.35 14.25 0.86
CA ARG A 11 17.79 15.50 0.34
C ARG A 11 16.28 15.48 0.44
N THR A 12 15.78 16.09 1.51
CA THR A 12 14.37 16.30 1.80
C THR A 12 14.12 17.77 2.10
N HIS A 13 12.96 18.26 1.69
CA HIS A 13 12.54 19.63 1.93
C HIS A 13 11.16 19.66 2.59
N HIS A 14 10.83 20.76 3.24
CA HIS A 14 9.51 20.99 3.79
C HIS A 14 8.46 21.01 2.68
N PHE A 15 7.42 20.18 2.80
CA PHE A 15 6.33 20.10 1.84
C PHE A 15 5.10 20.87 2.32
N PHE A 16 4.66 20.59 3.54
CA PHE A 16 3.47 21.20 4.13
C PHE A 16 3.51 21.08 5.66
N GLU A 17 2.78 21.92 6.36
CA GLU A 17 2.60 21.84 7.82
C GLU A 17 1.13 22.16 8.15
N ASP A 18 0.50 21.31 8.96
CA ASP A 18 -0.81 21.60 9.57
C ASP A 18 -0.66 21.88 11.07
N LYS A 19 -1.79 21.92 11.80
CA LYS A 19 -1.78 22.23 13.24
C LYS A 19 -1.12 21.14 14.10
N GLN A 20 -0.93 19.94 13.55
CA GLN A 20 -0.50 18.74 14.27
C GLN A 20 0.84 18.20 13.77
N ARG A 21 1.09 18.23 12.45
CA ARG A 21 2.22 17.54 11.82
C ARG A 21 2.94 18.38 10.77
N GLU A 22 4.24 18.13 10.68
CA GLU A 22 5.11 18.56 9.60
C GLU A 22 5.26 17.43 8.57
N TYR A 23 5.11 17.78 7.31
CA TYR A 23 5.25 16.87 6.17
C TYR A 23 6.46 17.30 5.33
N LEU A 24 7.32 16.34 5.03
CA LEU A 24 8.54 16.51 4.25
C LEU A 24 8.41 15.77 2.92
N GLN A 25 9.04 16.27 1.86
CA GLN A 25 9.10 15.60 0.57
C GLN A 25 10.54 15.26 0.17
N CYS A 26 10.74 14.04 -0.33
CA CYS A 26 12.01 13.59 -0.88
C CYS A 26 12.25 14.19 -2.28
N GLU A 27 13.43 14.77 -2.51
CA GLU A 27 13.82 15.31 -3.83
C GLU A 27 14.13 14.22 -4.87
N GLN A 28 14.28 12.95 -4.47
CA GLN A 28 14.64 11.86 -5.38
C GLN A 28 13.43 11.03 -5.80
N CYS A 29 12.61 10.60 -4.84
CA CYS A 29 11.49 9.70 -5.10
C CYS A 29 10.13 10.38 -4.91
N SER A 30 10.08 11.69 -4.66
CA SER A 30 8.86 12.49 -4.47
C SER A 30 7.92 12.06 -3.33
N LEU A 31 8.31 11.05 -2.52
CA LEU A 31 7.53 10.60 -1.37
C LEU A 31 7.34 11.75 -0.39
N VAL A 32 6.09 11.97 0.01
CA VAL A 32 5.74 12.85 1.13
C VAL A 32 5.62 12.00 2.39
N PHE A 33 6.21 12.42 3.50
CA PHE A 33 6.17 11.67 4.75
C PHE A 33 6.12 12.59 5.96
N VAL A 34 5.48 12.11 7.02
CA VAL A 34 5.43 12.78 8.32
C VAL A 34 6.81 12.70 8.98
N ASN A 35 7.21 13.79 9.63
CA ASN A 35 8.41 13.82 10.47
C ASN A 35 8.40 12.60 11.44
N PRO A 36 9.43 11.73 11.44
CA PRO A 36 9.44 10.50 12.23
C PRO A 36 9.14 10.67 13.72
N ASP A 37 9.50 11.82 14.30
CA ASP A 37 9.28 12.13 15.72
C ASP A 37 7.80 12.42 16.06
N GLN A 38 6.94 12.54 15.04
CA GLN A 38 5.50 12.85 15.17
C GLN A 38 4.60 11.66 14.84
N ARG A 39 5.18 10.45 14.70
CA ARG A 39 4.42 9.22 14.44
C ARG A 39 3.81 8.69 15.74
N LEU A 40 2.69 7.98 15.61
CA LEU A 40 2.08 7.28 16.74
C LEU A 40 2.98 6.15 17.23
N ASP A 41 2.77 5.73 18.48
CA ASP A 41 3.26 4.43 18.93
C ASP A 41 2.34 3.30 18.45
N ALA A 42 2.86 2.08 18.48
CA ALA A 42 2.15 0.90 17.95
C ALA A 42 0.85 0.59 18.72
N GLU A 43 0.79 0.90 20.02
CA GLU A 43 -0.40 0.67 20.84
C GLU A 43 -1.54 1.60 20.41
N THR A 44 -1.23 2.89 20.21
CA THR A 44 -2.20 3.89 19.76
C THR A 44 -2.66 3.61 18.34
N GLU A 45 -1.75 3.21 17.45
CA GLU A 45 -2.08 2.83 16.07
C GLU A 45 -3.03 1.63 16.01
N LYS A 46 -2.77 0.57 16.79
CA LYS A 46 -3.67 -0.58 16.86
C LYS A 46 -5.06 -0.21 17.38
N ALA A 47 -5.15 0.65 18.39
CA ALA A 47 -6.44 1.10 18.92
C ALA A 47 -7.29 1.85 17.86
N HIS A 48 -6.64 2.53 16.92
CA HIS A 48 -7.31 3.11 15.75
C HIS A 48 -7.78 2.04 14.76
N TYR A 49 -6.97 1.01 14.49
CA TYR A 49 -7.38 -0.10 13.61
C TYR A 49 -8.59 -0.87 14.14
N ASP A 50 -8.70 -1.06 15.46
CA ASP A 50 -9.82 -1.77 16.08
C ASP A 50 -11.19 -1.07 15.88
N LEU A 51 -11.23 0.17 15.36
CA LEU A 51 -12.45 0.88 14.98
C LEU A 51 -12.97 0.54 13.57
N HIS A 52 -12.23 -0.22 12.77
CA HIS A 52 -12.60 -0.52 11.40
C HIS A 52 -13.59 -1.70 11.33
N GLU A 53 -14.71 -1.49 10.65
CA GLU A 53 -15.69 -2.54 10.35
C GLU A 53 -15.52 -3.01 8.89
N ASN A 54 -14.78 -4.10 8.69
CA ASN A 54 -14.67 -4.75 7.39
C ASN A 54 -15.73 -5.85 7.27
N ASN A 55 -16.87 -5.53 6.66
CA ASN A 55 -17.96 -6.49 6.44
C ASN A 55 -17.95 -7.04 5.00
N PRO A 56 -17.70 -8.34 4.78
CA PRO A 56 -17.74 -8.95 3.45
C PRO A 56 -19.09 -8.90 2.76
N GLU A 57 -20.19 -8.76 3.51
CA GLU A 57 -21.55 -8.65 2.97
C GLU A 57 -21.92 -7.20 2.59
N ASP A 58 -21.06 -6.22 2.90
CA ASP A 58 -21.27 -4.84 2.50
C ASP A 58 -20.97 -4.66 1.00
N MET A 59 -22.04 -4.53 0.21
CA MET A 59 -21.93 -4.31 -1.24
C MET A 59 -21.23 -3.00 -1.61
N GLY A 60 -21.27 -1.97 -0.76
CA GLY A 60 -20.48 -0.75 -0.91
C GLY A 60 -18.99 -1.03 -0.77
N TYR A 61 -18.60 -1.79 0.24
CA TYR A 61 -17.21 -2.18 0.44
C TYR A 61 -16.70 -3.11 -0.66
N ARG A 62 -17.49 -4.10 -1.07
CA ARG A 62 -17.16 -4.95 -2.24
C ARG A 62 -16.99 -4.14 -3.51
N ARG A 63 -17.85 -3.13 -3.77
CA ARG A 63 -17.67 -2.20 -4.91
C ARG A 63 -16.39 -1.38 -4.82
N PHE A 64 -16.01 -0.97 -3.61
CA PHE A 64 -14.75 -0.25 -3.38
C PHE A 64 -13.54 -1.14 -3.69
N LEU A 65 -13.54 -2.39 -3.22
CA LEU A 65 -12.49 -3.39 -3.47
C LEU A 65 -12.48 -3.91 -4.91
N ALA A 66 -13.62 -3.94 -5.59
CA ALA A 66 -13.71 -4.35 -7.01
C ALA A 66 -12.82 -3.49 -7.91
N ARG A 67 -12.54 -2.24 -7.51
CA ARG A 67 -11.66 -1.33 -8.25
C ARG A 67 -10.24 -1.88 -8.43
N ILE A 68 -9.77 -2.70 -7.49
CA ILE A 68 -8.50 -3.44 -7.61
C ILE A 68 -8.72 -4.90 -8.01
N ALA A 69 -9.77 -5.55 -7.49
CA ALA A 69 -10.04 -6.97 -7.75
C ALA A 69 -10.29 -7.25 -9.25
N ASP A 70 -11.05 -6.39 -9.94
CA ASP A 70 -11.35 -6.60 -11.35
C ASP A 70 -10.09 -6.44 -12.22
N PRO A 71 -9.32 -5.33 -12.12
CA PRO A 71 -8.12 -5.16 -12.93
C PRO A 71 -7.02 -6.18 -12.64
N ILE A 72 -6.81 -6.60 -11.38
CA ILE A 72 -5.80 -7.62 -11.08
C ILE A 72 -6.21 -8.98 -11.70
N SER A 73 -7.50 -9.33 -11.63
CA SER A 73 -8.04 -10.58 -12.20
C SER A 73 -7.88 -10.65 -13.72
N GLU A 74 -7.93 -9.52 -14.42
CA GLU A 74 -7.67 -9.45 -15.87
C GLU A 74 -6.21 -9.74 -16.26
N ARG A 75 -5.27 -9.62 -15.31
CA ARG A 75 -3.82 -9.69 -15.54
C ARG A 75 -3.20 -11.01 -15.09
N ILE A 76 -3.84 -11.70 -14.15
CA ILE A 76 -3.36 -12.96 -13.60
C ILE A 76 -3.98 -14.15 -14.35
N SER A 77 -3.31 -15.30 -14.28
CA SER A 77 -3.84 -16.52 -14.88
C SER A 77 -4.98 -17.11 -14.04
N PRO A 78 -5.91 -17.87 -14.63
CA PRO A 78 -6.88 -18.63 -13.86
C PRO A 78 -6.20 -19.49 -12.78
N GLN A 79 -6.81 -19.60 -11.60
CA GLN A 79 -6.30 -20.43 -10.50
C GLN A 79 -4.91 -20.03 -9.98
N SER A 80 -4.49 -18.77 -10.21
CA SER A 80 -3.29 -18.19 -9.59
C SER A 80 -3.34 -18.20 -8.06
N ASN A 81 -2.16 -18.27 -7.43
CA ASN A 81 -1.99 -18.18 -5.99
C ASN A 81 -1.60 -16.75 -5.62
N GLY A 82 -2.38 -16.11 -4.77
CA GLY A 82 -2.19 -14.75 -4.29
C GLY A 82 -1.99 -14.65 -2.79
N ILE A 83 -1.54 -13.48 -2.35
CA ILE A 83 -1.56 -13.08 -0.93
C ILE A 83 -2.21 -11.72 -0.79
N ASP A 84 -3.12 -11.59 0.16
CA ASP A 84 -3.66 -10.30 0.59
C ASP A 84 -2.90 -9.81 1.83
N PHE A 85 -2.08 -8.79 1.64
CA PHE A 85 -1.18 -8.24 2.66
C PHE A 85 -1.83 -7.02 3.32
N GLY A 86 -1.95 -7.05 4.64
CA GLY A 86 -2.72 -6.09 5.43
C GLY A 86 -4.23 -6.31 5.28
N CYS A 87 -4.67 -7.57 5.31
CA CYS A 87 -6.06 -7.94 5.01
C CYS A 87 -7.07 -7.54 6.10
N GLY A 88 -6.60 -7.07 7.28
CA GLY A 88 -7.46 -6.68 8.38
C GLY A 88 -8.25 -7.85 9.01
N PRO A 89 -9.26 -7.56 9.86
CA PRO A 89 -10.04 -8.57 10.58
C PRO A 89 -11.10 -9.27 9.71
N GLY A 90 -11.50 -8.66 8.58
CA GLY A 90 -12.50 -9.17 7.65
C GLY A 90 -11.94 -9.12 6.22
N PRO A 91 -11.25 -10.17 5.76
CA PRO A 91 -10.48 -10.17 4.50
C PRO A 91 -11.40 -10.28 3.27
N THR A 92 -12.23 -9.26 3.03
CA THR A 92 -13.21 -9.26 1.94
C THR A 92 -12.57 -9.40 0.56
N LEU A 93 -11.40 -8.80 0.34
CA LEU A 93 -10.71 -8.85 -0.95
C LEU A 93 -10.27 -10.27 -1.29
N SER A 94 -9.73 -11.01 -0.32
CA SER A 94 -9.34 -12.41 -0.54
C SER A 94 -10.55 -13.25 -0.92
N LEU A 95 -11.69 -13.07 -0.25
CA LEU A 95 -12.93 -13.80 -0.55
C LEU A 95 -13.40 -13.51 -1.99
N MET A 96 -13.38 -12.24 -2.41
CA MET A 96 -13.73 -11.86 -3.78
C MET A 96 -12.82 -12.53 -4.83
N LEU A 97 -11.52 -12.64 -4.55
CA LEU A 97 -10.56 -13.29 -5.44
C LEU A 97 -10.68 -14.82 -5.42
N GLU A 98 -11.04 -15.41 -4.29
CA GLU A 98 -11.36 -16.84 -4.18
C GLU A 98 -12.63 -17.19 -4.96
N GLU A 99 -13.68 -16.36 -4.87
CA GLU A 99 -14.90 -16.49 -5.69
C GLU A 99 -14.59 -16.38 -7.19
N ALA A 100 -13.58 -15.60 -7.57
CA ALA A 100 -13.06 -15.52 -8.94
C ALA A 100 -12.20 -16.74 -9.35
N GLY A 101 -11.97 -17.69 -8.44
CA GLY A 101 -11.30 -18.96 -8.69
C GLY A 101 -9.80 -18.98 -8.38
N HIS A 102 -9.29 -18.01 -7.60
CA HIS A 102 -7.90 -17.95 -7.15
C HIS A 102 -7.71 -18.59 -5.77
N ASN A 103 -6.46 -18.92 -5.42
CA ASN A 103 -6.11 -19.37 -4.07
C ASN A 103 -5.49 -18.21 -3.30
N MET A 104 -5.98 -17.88 -2.11
CA MET A 104 -5.49 -16.74 -1.35
C MET A 104 -4.82 -17.16 -0.04
N ALA A 105 -3.65 -16.57 0.22
CA ALA A 105 -3.08 -16.48 1.55
C ALA A 105 -3.44 -15.12 2.17
N LEU A 106 -3.43 -15.06 3.49
CA LEU A 106 -3.72 -13.86 4.27
C LEU A 106 -2.53 -13.51 5.13
N TYR A 107 -2.22 -12.21 5.21
CA TYR A 107 -1.29 -11.69 6.18
C TYR A 107 -1.78 -10.35 6.70
N ASP A 108 -1.73 -10.17 8.02
CA ASP A 108 -1.95 -8.91 8.69
C ASP A 108 -1.20 -8.91 10.02
N LEU A 109 -0.57 -7.80 10.38
CA LEU A 109 0.26 -7.72 11.58
C LEU A 109 -0.51 -8.03 12.87
N TYR A 110 -1.81 -7.69 12.92
CA TYR A 110 -2.63 -7.81 14.12
C TYR A 110 -3.64 -8.95 14.02
N TYR A 111 -4.25 -9.15 12.85
CA TYR A 111 -5.40 -10.07 12.71
C TYR A 111 -5.02 -11.41 12.07
N HIS A 112 -3.97 -11.46 11.25
CA HIS A 112 -3.47 -12.66 10.58
C HIS A 112 -1.94 -12.75 10.63
N PRO A 113 -1.33 -12.86 11.84
CA PRO A 113 0.10 -12.67 12.06
C PRO A 113 0.97 -13.89 11.70
N ASP A 114 0.46 -14.85 10.92
CA ASP A 114 1.24 -16.01 10.51
C ASP A 114 2.31 -15.59 9.50
N THR A 115 3.55 -15.46 9.95
CA THR A 115 4.67 -15.05 9.11
C THR A 115 5.13 -16.13 8.13
N CYS A 116 4.67 -17.39 8.26
CA CYS A 116 5.07 -18.48 7.36
C CYS A 116 4.60 -18.23 5.92
N VAL A 117 3.54 -17.45 5.73
CA VAL A 117 3.06 -17.03 4.39
C VAL A 117 4.05 -16.07 3.72
N LEU A 118 4.86 -15.34 4.50
CA LEU A 118 5.84 -14.38 4.00
C LEU A 118 7.13 -15.03 3.50
N GLU A 119 7.30 -16.33 3.75
CA GLU A 119 8.44 -17.13 3.27
C GLU A 119 8.15 -17.81 1.92
N LYS A 120 6.97 -17.57 1.34
CA LYS A 120 6.50 -18.16 0.08
C LYS A 120 6.57 -17.14 -1.05
N GLN A 121 6.35 -17.64 -2.28
CA GLN A 121 6.18 -16.79 -3.46
C GLN A 121 4.81 -17.03 -4.12
N TYR A 122 4.25 -15.94 -4.62
CA TYR A 122 2.89 -15.84 -5.15
C TYR A 122 2.92 -15.35 -6.60
N ASP A 123 1.91 -15.76 -7.36
CA ASP A 123 1.69 -15.29 -8.72
C ASP A 123 1.26 -13.81 -8.72
N PHE A 124 0.63 -13.36 -7.62
CA PHE A 124 0.33 -11.97 -7.37
C PHE A 124 0.22 -11.66 -5.87
N MET A 125 0.24 -10.38 -5.52
CA MET A 125 -0.15 -9.90 -4.19
C MET A 125 -1.07 -8.69 -4.28
N THR A 126 -1.89 -8.49 -3.27
CA THR A 126 -2.69 -7.27 -3.07
C THR A 126 -2.34 -6.60 -1.75
N ALA A 127 -2.45 -5.27 -1.71
CA ALA A 127 -2.46 -4.50 -0.47
C ALA A 127 -3.32 -3.24 -0.66
N THR A 128 -4.41 -3.11 0.10
CA THR A 128 -5.37 -2.01 -0.02
C THR A 128 -5.43 -1.22 1.27
N GLU A 129 -5.16 0.09 1.18
CA GLU A 129 -5.08 1.00 2.33
C GLU A 129 -4.08 0.51 3.39
N VAL A 130 -2.87 0.16 2.94
CA VAL A 130 -1.78 -0.38 3.78
C VAL A 130 -0.51 0.45 3.67
N ILE A 131 -0.14 0.83 2.44
CA ILE A 131 1.19 1.37 2.16
C ILE A 131 1.44 2.72 2.84
N GLU A 132 0.38 3.50 3.06
CA GLU A 132 0.39 4.80 3.74
C GLU A 132 0.70 4.73 5.23
N HIS A 133 0.53 3.56 5.84
CA HIS A 133 0.77 3.32 7.27
C HIS A 133 2.19 2.81 7.56
N LEU A 134 3.01 2.57 6.53
CA LEU A 134 4.30 1.90 6.71
C LEU A 134 5.37 2.84 7.26
N TYR A 135 5.96 2.49 8.40
CA TYR A 135 7.02 3.31 9.02
C TYR A 135 8.37 3.10 8.33
N HIS A 136 8.57 1.89 7.79
CA HIS A 136 9.73 1.45 7.03
C HIS A 136 9.28 0.88 5.65
N PRO A 137 8.75 1.74 4.76
CA PRO A 137 8.25 1.30 3.47
C PRO A 137 9.35 0.72 2.58
N ASP A 138 10.63 1.06 2.78
CA ASP A 138 11.76 0.44 2.09
C ASP A 138 11.88 -1.07 2.37
N LEU A 139 11.74 -1.47 3.64
CA LEU A 139 11.81 -2.86 4.06
C LEU A 139 10.61 -3.67 3.55
N VAL A 140 9.41 -3.11 3.71
CA VAL A 140 8.17 -3.77 3.30
C VAL A 140 8.06 -3.85 1.78
N TRP A 141 8.45 -2.79 1.06
CA TRP A 141 8.51 -2.83 -0.40
C TRP A 141 9.45 -3.94 -0.89
N LYS A 142 10.63 -4.06 -0.30
CA LYS A 142 11.57 -5.15 -0.61
C LYS A 142 10.97 -6.52 -0.32
N GLN A 143 10.21 -6.65 0.77
CA GLN A 143 9.49 -7.88 1.09
C GLN A 143 8.45 -8.21 0.02
N TRP A 144 7.63 -7.24 -0.41
CA TRP A 144 6.64 -7.42 -1.49
C TRP A 144 7.29 -7.87 -2.79
N LEU A 145 8.42 -7.29 -3.19
CA LEU A 145 9.18 -7.74 -4.35
C LEU A 145 9.67 -9.19 -4.20
N ASN A 146 9.95 -9.67 -2.99
CA ASN A 146 10.36 -11.05 -2.74
C ASN A 146 9.16 -12.03 -2.71
N LEU A 147 7.98 -11.56 -2.28
CA LEU A 147 6.73 -12.34 -2.29
C LEU A 147 6.24 -12.62 -3.70
N VAL A 148 6.52 -11.75 -4.67
CA VAL A 148 6.02 -11.91 -6.03
C VAL A 148 7.03 -12.64 -6.93
N LYS A 149 6.56 -13.68 -7.62
CA LYS A 149 7.35 -14.42 -8.60
C LYS A 149 7.75 -13.55 -9.79
N PRO A 150 8.84 -13.88 -10.50
CA PRO A 150 9.09 -13.36 -11.85
C PRO A 150 7.85 -13.52 -12.73
N GLY A 151 7.45 -12.46 -13.43
CA GLY A 151 6.25 -12.37 -14.24
C GLY A 151 4.95 -12.08 -13.47
N GLY A 152 4.98 -12.10 -12.14
CA GLY A 152 3.84 -11.87 -11.26
C GLY A 152 3.51 -10.40 -11.01
N TRP A 153 2.44 -10.16 -10.26
CA TRP A 153 1.85 -8.83 -10.09
C TRP A 153 1.78 -8.36 -8.63
N ILE A 154 2.00 -7.07 -8.41
CA ILE A 154 1.72 -6.35 -7.17
C ILE A 154 0.55 -5.41 -7.46
N GLY A 155 -0.58 -5.63 -6.81
CA GLY A 155 -1.74 -4.73 -6.86
C GLY A 155 -1.82 -3.90 -5.58
N LEU A 156 -1.86 -2.59 -5.72
CA LEU A 156 -1.98 -1.66 -4.60
C LEU A 156 -3.19 -0.77 -4.80
N MET A 157 -3.89 -0.46 -3.71
CA MET A 157 -4.91 0.58 -3.71
C MET A 157 -4.65 1.56 -2.56
N THR A 158 -4.35 2.80 -2.90
CA THR A 158 -4.08 3.88 -1.94
C THR A 158 -4.33 5.22 -2.63
N LYS A 159 -4.67 6.26 -1.88
CA LYS A 159 -4.85 7.58 -2.48
C LYS A 159 -3.50 8.27 -2.69
N MET A 160 -3.32 8.88 -3.86
CA MET A 160 -2.04 9.47 -4.24
C MET A 160 -2.00 10.99 -4.07
N VAL A 161 -0.82 11.51 -3.70
CA VAL A 161 -0.51 12.93 -3.68
C VAL A 161 -0.52 13.49 -5.10
N ILE A 162 -1.15 14.65 -5.28
CA ILE A 162 -1.18 15.41 -6.55
C ILE A 162 -0.18 16.57 -6.47
N ASP A 163 -0.45 17.53 -5.60
CA ASP A 163 0.40 18.70 -5.32
C ASP A 163 0.12 19.25 -3.92
N VAL A 164 0.89 20.26 -3.51
CA VAL A 164 0.78 20.88 -2.18
C VAL A 164 -0.58 21.55 -1.94
N GLU A 165 -1.22 22.11 -2.97
CA GLU A 165 -2.49 22.81 -2.82
C GLU A 165 -3.66 21.84 -2.64
N ALA A 166 -3.65 20.73 -3.38
CA ALA A 166 -4.55 19.60 -3.15
C ALA A 166 -4.29 18.98 -1.77
N PHE A 167 -3.03 18.77 -1.40
CA PHE A 167 -2.64 18.17 -0.12
C PHE A 167 -3.14 18.98 1.08
N ARG A 168 -3.09 20.32 1.00
CA ARG A 168 -3.56 21.24 2.05
C ARG A 168 -4.98 20.93 2.52
N THR A 169 -5.90 20.70 1.59
CA THR A 169 -7.33 20.44 1.89
C THR A 169 -7.68 18.95 1.93
N TRP A 170 -6.75 18.07 1.59
CA TRP A 170 -6.97 16.63 1.52
C TRP A 170 -7.23 16.02 2.90
N HIS A 171 -8.41 15.45 3.11
CA HIS A 171 -8.78 14.81 4.38
C HIS A 171 -8.01 13.53 4.67
N TYR A 172 -7.52 12.83 3.64
CA TYR A 172 -6.83 11.55 3.81
C TYR A 172 -5.55 11.68 4.64
N LYS A 173 -4.85 12.81 4.57
CA LYS A 173 -3.68 13.02 5.44
C LYS A 173 -4.07 13.10 6.91
N ASN A 174 -5.31 13.50 7.25
CA ASN A 174 -5.72 13.81 8.62
C ASN A 174 -5.84 12.57 9.51
N ASP A 175 -5.84 11.37 8.94
CA ASP A 175 -5.69 10.15 9.72
C ASP A 175 -4.28 10.15 10.35
N PRO A 176 -4.16 10.05 11.68
CA PRO A 176 -2.87 10.08 12.35
C PRO A 176 -2.02 8.82 12.07
N THR A 177 -2.64 7.73 11.61
CA THR A 177 -1.94 6.49 11.22
C THR A 177 -1.33 6.58 9.81
N HIS A 178 -1.74 7.56 8.99
CA HIS A 178 -1.12 7.80 7.68
C HIS A 178 0.17 8.60 7.86
N VAL A 179 1.31 7.96 7.60
CA VAL A 179 2.65 8.52 7.88
C VAL A 179 3.51 8.69 6.62
N VAL A 180 3.15 8.02 5.53
CA VAL A 180 3.80 8.15 4.22
C VAL A 180 2.74 8.27 3.13
N PHE A 181 2.98 9.09 2.12
CA PHE A 181 2.02 9.40 1.07
C PHE A 181 2.72 9.32 -0.30
N PHE A 182 2.27 8.37 -1.10
CA PHE A 182 2.83 8.10 -2.41
C PHE A 182 2.21 9.00 -3.47
N SER A 183 2.97 9.32 -4.51
CA SER A 183 2.51 10.00 -5.71
C SER A 183 2.73 9.10 -6.93
N ARG A 184 2.18 9.49 -8.09
CA ARG A 184 2.53 8.84 -9.36
C ARG A 184 4.04 8.84 -9.61
N ASP A 185 4.71 9.96 -9.34
CA ASP A 185 6.17 10.08 -9.45
C ASP A 185 6.91 9.11 -8.51
N THR A 186 6.36 8.87 -7.31
CA THR A 186 6.94 7.90 -6.37
C THR A 186 6.87 6.48 -6.94
N PHE A 187 5.73 6.09 -7.51
CA PHE A 187 5.59 4.77 -8.12
C PHE A 187 6.41 4.63 -9.42
N GLN A 188 6.52 5.70 -10.22
CA GLN A 188 7.40 5.73 -11.39
C GLN A 188 8.86 5.51 -10.98
N PHE A 189 9.33 6.22 -9.94
CA PHE A 189 10.67 6.01 -9.39
C PHE A 189 10.90 4.55 -8.96
N LEU A 190 9.95 3.94 -8.24
CA LEU A 190 10.07 2.55 -7.81
C LEU A 190 10.09 1.58 -9.01
N ALA A 191 9.23 1.80 -9.99
CA ALA A 191 9.17 0.99 -11.20
C ALA A 191 10.47 1.06 -12.00
N GLU A 192 11.04 2.25 -12.17
CA GLU A 192 12.34 2.43 -12.83
C GLU A 192 13.49 1.78 -12.05
N ARG A 193 13.55 2.01 -10.73
CA ARG A 193 14.59 1.46 -9.85
C ARG A 193 14.58 -0.06 -9.86
N ASP A 194 13.39 -0.65 -9.78
CA ASP A 194 13.20 -2.09 -9.57
C ASP A 194 12.82 -2.85 -10.86
N LYS A 195 12.83 -2.15 -12.01
CA LYS A 195 12.53 -2.70 -13.36
C LYS A 195 11.15 -3.35 -13.46
N LEU A 196 10.14 -2.67 -12.95
CA LEU A 196 8.75 -3.10 -12.98
C LEU A 196 8.01 -2.44 -14.14
N GLU A 197 7.05 -3.13 -14.73
CA GLU A 197 6.03 -2.48 -15.55
C GLU A 197 5.01 -1.84 -14.62
N LEU A 198 4.58 -0.61 -14.89
CA LEU A 198 3.71 0.17 -14.00
C LEU A 198 2.46 0.62 -14.75
N GLU A 199 1.30 0.38 -14.14
CA GLU A 199 0.00 0.81 -14.62
C GLU A 199 -0.77 1.54 -13.51
N PHE A 200 -1.41 2.65 -13.89
CA PHE A 200 -2.36 3.34 -13.02
C PHE A 200 -3.77 3.13 -13.53
N ILE A 201 -4.65 2.61 -12.69
CA ILE A 201 -6.07 2.42 -13.00
C ILE A 201 -6.87 3.42 -12.16
N GLY A 202 -7.56 4.34 -12.83
CA GLY A 202 -8.25 5.44 -12.16
C GLY A 202 -7.30 6.33 -11.36
N ASN A 203 -7.68 6.64 -10.11
CA ASN A 203 -7.00 7.62 -9.27
C ASN A 203 -6.23 7.01 -8.09
N ASP A 204 -6.45 5.73 -7.79
CA ASP A 204 -6.00 5.10 -6.55
C ASP A 204 -5.57 3.65 -6.69
N VAL A 205 -5.64 3.05 -7.89
CA VAL A 205 -5.16 1.68 -8.12
C VAL A 205 -3.86 1.72 -8.91
N ILE A 206 -2.87 0.99 -8.39
CA ILE A 206 -1.53 0.88 -8.95
C ILE A 206 -1.23 -0.61 -9.14
N LEU A 207 -0.95 -1.00 -10.37
CA LEU A 207 -0.54 -2.36 -10.70
C LEU A 207 0.90 -2.34 -11.17
N LEU A 208 1.75 -3.15 -10.54
CA LEU A 208 3.13 -3.33 -10.95
C LEU A 208 3.39 -4.76 -11.34
N ARG A 209 4.01 -4.99 -12.49
CA ARG A 209 4.44 -6.32 -12.91
C ARG A 209 5.94 -6.47 -12.71
N LYS A 210 6.32 -7.54 -12.02
CA LYS A 210 7.71 -7.94 -11.87
C LYS A 210 8.16 -8.64 -13.14
N THR A 211 8.98 -7.99 -13.96
CA THR A 211 9.37 -8.53 -15.28
C THR A 211 10.38 -9.68 -15.20
N GLN A 212 11.15 -9.78 -14.11
CA GLN A 212 12.26 -10.72 -13.91
C GLN A 212 12.34 -11.26 -12.49
#